data_AF-A0A355BDX8-F1
#
_entry.id   AF-A0A355BDX8-F1
#
_cell.length_a   1.000
_cell.length_b   1.000
_cell.length_c   1.000
_cell.angle_alpha   90.00
_cell.angle_beta   90.00
_cell.angle_gamma   90.00
#
_symmetry.space_group_name_H-M   'P 1'
#
loop_
_entity.id
_entity.type
_entity.pdbx_description
1 polymer ?
#
loop_
_entity_poly.entity_id
_entity_poly.type
_entity_poly.pdbx_seq_one_letter_code
_entity_poly.pdbx_strand_id
1 'polypeptide(L)'
;LNKIVEHGSQEEEQSQDDLFNQFMTSMSNAINNEEMDTEAFYNQVEFFLQMLNEKRLIIRKTENSNHAKLYLFRLNQEQAEIQAMTGQFITGSSNLTRAGLSGQEEFNVELKDYGFTEAETYFDELWERSI
;
A
#
# COMPACT_ATOMS: atom_id res chain seq x y z
N LEU A 1 -20.14 16.19 2.10
CA LEU A 1 -19.00 15.58 1.38
C LEU A 1 -17.71 16.05 2.06
N ASN A 2 -17.31 15.38 3.13
CA ASN A 2 -16.06 15.70 3.83
C ASN A 2 -14.92 15.03 3.07
N LYS A 3 -14.19 15.81 2.27
CA LYS A 3 -12.90 15.40 1.70
C LYS A 3 -11.91 15.29 2.86
N ILE A 4 -11.43 14.09 3.13
CA ILE A 4 -10.27 13.88 4.01
C ILE A 4 -9.06 14.42 3.24
N VAL A 5 -8.52 15.55 3.69
CA VAL A 5 -7.28 16.13 3.19
C VAL A 5 -6.23 15.92 4.28
N GLU A 6 -5.22 15.12 3.99
CA GLU A 6 -4.05 14.98 4.87
C GLU A 6 -3.24 16.28 4.76
N HIS A 7 -3.27 17.08 5.82
CA HIS A 7 -2.53 18.34 5.88
C HIS A 7 -1.16 18.05 6.49
N GLY A 8 -0.08 18.23 5.73
CA GLY A 8 1.26 18.23 6.30
C GLY A 8 1.40 19.42 7.24
N SER A 9 1.64 19.17 8.52
CA SER A 9 1.84 20.20 9.54
C SER A 9 3.16 20.92 9.28
N GLN A 10 3.11 22.22 8.98
CA GLN A 10 4.26 23.10 9.16
C GLN A 10 4.31 23.51 10.64
N GLU A 11 5.40 23.12 11.31
CA GLU A 11 5.97 23.66 12.56
C GLU A 11 5.07 23.77 13.81
N GLU A 12 5.28 22.85 14.77
CA GLU A 12 5.33 23.07 16.22
C GLU A 12 6.13 21.89 16.84
N GLU A 13 6.93 22.11 17.90
CA GLU A 13 7.61 21.02 18.64
C GLU A 13 6.58 20.14 19.37
N GLN A 14 5.86 19.31 18.61
CA GLN A 14 4.90 18.36 19.16
C GLN A 14 5.64 17.19 19.81
N SER A 15 5.20 16.80 21.00
CA SER A 15 5.73 15.60 21.64
C SER A 15 5.33 14.36 20.83
N GLN A 16 6.06 13.26 21.00
CA GLN A 16 5.68 11.98 20.37
C GLN A 16 4.26 11.54 20.78
N ASP A 17 3.87 11.83 22.01
CA ASP A 17 2.52 11.52 22.51
C ASP A 17 1.45 12.36 21.81
N ASP A 18 1.72 13.64 21.56
CA ASP A 18 0.79 14.51 20.82
C ASP A 18 0.59 14.03 19.38
N LEU A 19 1.68 13.67 18.70
CA LEU A 19 1.64 13.10 17.34
C LEU A 19 0.85 11.78 17.31
N PHE A 20 1.09 10.90 18.28
CA PHE A 20 0.37 9.63 18.40
C PHE A 20 -1.13 9.87 18.63
N ASN A 21 -1.49 10.76 19.55
CA ASN A 21 -2.89 11.07 19.86
C ASN A 21 -3.62 11.71 18.67
N GLN A 22 -2.95 12.59 17.92
CA GLN A 22 -3.50 13.17 16.69
C GLN A 22 -3.73 12.10 15.63
N PHE A 23 -2.76 11.20 15.42
CA PHE A 23 -2.90 10.07 14.51
C PHE A 23 -4.08 9.16 14.90
N MET A 24 -4.16 8.75 16.17
CA MET A 24 -5.25 7.90 16.66
C MET A 24 -6.62 8.57 16.50
N THR A 25 -6.70 9.88 16.75
CA THR A 25 -7.93 10.67 16.55
C THR A 25 -8.33 10.69 15.08
N SER A 26 -7.37 10.99 14.19
CA SER A 26 -7.58 10.99 12.73
C SER A 26 -8.06 9.63 12.23
N MET A 27 -7.40 8.55 12.67
CA MET A 27 -7.76 7.18 12.32
C MET A 27 -9.15 6.80 12.82
N SER A 28 -9.48 7.14 14.07
CA SER A 28 -10.82 6.90 14.61
C SER A 28 -11.90 7.61 13.79
N ASN A 29 -11.65 8.85 13.36
CA ASN A 29 -12.59 9.60 12.52
C ASN A 29 -12.70 9.00 11.10
N ALA A 30 -11.62 8.50 10.54
CA ALA A 30 -11.61 7.89 9.22
C ALA A 30 -12.41 6.58 9.18
N ILE A 31 -12.35 5.78 10.25
CA ILE A 31 -13.00 4.47 10.33
C ILE A 31 -14.45 4.57 10.84
N ASN A 32 -14.77 5.59 11.63
CA ASN A 32 -16.10 5.74 12.23
C ASN A 32 -17.11 6.35 11.23
N ASN A 33 -17.52 5.55 10.24
CA ASN A 33 -18.55 5.90 9.27
C ASN A 33 -19.43 4.70 8.91
N GLU A 34 -20.65 4.97 8.42
CA GLU A 34 -21.65 3.93 8.10
C GLU A 34 -21.19 2.94 7.01
N GLU A 35 -20.29 3.34 6.10
CA GLU A 35 -19.77 2.43 5.06
C GLU A 35 -18.84 1.35 5.65
N MET A 36 -18.20 1.64 6.80
CA MET A 36 -17.27 0.76 7.49
C MET A 36 -17.91 0.02 8.68
N ASP A 37 -19.08 0.45 9.16
CA ASP A 37 -19.86 -0.25 10.19
C ASP A 37 -20.68 -1.40 9.58
N THR A 38 -19.98 -2.39 9.02
CA THR A 38 -20.58 -3.56 8.39
C THR A 38 -19.84 -4.83 8.78
N GLU A 39 -20.57 -5.95 8.89
CA GLU A 39 -19.98 -7.27 9.15
C GLU A 39 -18.88 -7.62 8.13
N ALA A 40 -19.09 -7.28 6.85
CA ALA A 40 -18.13 -7.51 5.79
C ALA A 40 -16.79 -6.77 6.04
N PHE A 41 -16.85 -5.52 6.49
CA PHE A 41 -15.66 -4.75 6.82
C PHE A 41 -14.92 -5.34 8.02
N TYR A 42 -15.63 -5.71 9.10
CA TYR A 42 -15.03 -6.33 10.28
C TYR A 42 -14.33 -7.65 9.93
N ASN A 43 -14.98 -8.52 9.16
CA ASN A 43 -14.39 -9.78 8.69
C ASN A 43 -13.13 -9.53 7.84
N GLN A 44 -13.14 -8.47 7.02
CA GLN A 44 -11.98 -8.11 6.22
C GLN A 44 -10.81 -7.59 7.07
N VAL A 45 -11.08 -6.82 8.13
CA VAL A 45 -10.05 -6.39 9.10
C VAL A 45 -9.43 -7.61 9.78
N GLU A 46 -10.25 -8.54 10.29
CA GLU A 46 -9.75 -9.78 10.90
C GLU A 46 -8.88 -10.60 9.95
N PHE A 47 -9.28 -10.71 8.67
CA PHE A 47 -8.51 -11.38 7.65
C PHE A 47 -7.10 -10.77 7.47
N PHE A 48 -6.99 -9.44 7.39
CA PHE A 48 -5.69 -8.78 7.27
C PHE A 48 -4.85 -8.91 8.55
N LEU A 49 -5.46 -8.84 9.73
CA LEU A 49 -4.78 -9.08 11.00
C LEU A 49 -4.22 -10.51 11.07
N GLN A 50 -5.00 -11.50 10.62
CA GLN A 50 -4.52 -12.88 10.51
C GLN A 50 -3.35 -12.99 9.54
N MET A 51 -3.42 -12.34 8.36
CA MET A 51 -2.31 -12.35 7.41
C MET A 51 -1.02 -11.73 7.99
N LEU A 52 -1.13 -10.66 8.78
CA LEU A 52 0.01 -10.07 9.49
C LEU A 52 0.61 -11.06 10.50
N ASN A 53 -0.24 -11.69 11.32
CA ASN A 53 0.18 -12.68 12.32
C ASN A 53 0.85 -13.91 11.68
N GLU A 54 0.31 -14.39 10.56
CA GLU A 54 0.84 -15.51 9.78
C GLU A 54 2.05 -15.13 8.91
N LYS A 55 2.47 -13.86 8.92
CA LYS A 55 3.54 -13.31 8.06
C LYS A 55 3.29 -13.52 6.56
N ARG A 56 2.03 -13.61 6.16
CA ARG A 56 1.58 -13.59 4.75
C ARG A 56 1.43 -12.18 4.21
N LEU A 57 1.22 -11.21 5.10
CA LEU A 57 1.35 -9.78 4.83
C LEU A 57 2.51 -9.26 5.67
N ILE A 58 3.46 -8.61 5.03
CA ILE A 58 4.61 -7.99 5.69
C ILE A 58 4.61 -6.52 5.27
N ILE A 59 4.59 -5.62 6.25
CA ILE A 59 4.64 -4.17 6.05
C ILE A 59 5.99 -3.70 6.53
N ARG A 60 6.70 -2.94 5.69
CA ARG A 60 7.97 -2.31 6.02
C ARG A 60 7.97 -0.85 5.61
N LYS A 61 8.74 -0.04 6.32
CA LYS A 61 8.91 1.38 6.04
C LYS A 61 10.33 1.63 5.53
N THR A 62 10.45 2.24 4.36
CA THR A 62 11.76 2.68 3.85
C THR A 62 12.35 3.78 4.73
N GLU A 63 13.69 3.81 4.85
CA GLU A 63 14.40 4.86 5.58
C GLU A 63 14.12 6.25 5.01
N ASN A 64 14.17 6.36 3.68
CA ASN A 64 13.92 7.60 2.96
C ASN A 64 12.53 7.59 2.32
N SER A 65 11.95 8.78 2.13
CA SER A 65 10.66 8.92 1.43
C SER A 65 10.77 8.35 0.00
N ASN A 66 9.81 7.50 -0.36
CA ASN A 66 9.68 6.95 -1.70
C ASN A 66 8.27 7.25 -2.23
N HIS A 67 8.18 7.90 -3.39
CA HIS A 67 6.92 8.24 -4.02
C HIS A 67 6.47 7.22 -5.08
N ALA A 68 7.31 6.23 -5.39
CA ALA A 68 7.00 5.21 -6.37
C ALA A 68 5.73 4.42 -5.98
N LYS A 69 4.85 4.20 -6.96
CA LYS A 69 3.73 3.26 -6.85
C LYS A 69 4.04 2.11 -7.79
N LEU A 70 4.54 1.03 -7.22
CA LEU A 70 4.99 -0.15 -7.96
C LEU A 70 4.32 -1.38 -7.36
N TYR A 71 3.58 -2.11 -8.19
CA TYR A 71 2.90 -3.36 -7.81
C TYR A 71 3.52 -4.50 -8.60
N LEU A 72 4.33 -5.31 -7.93
CA LEU A 72 5.04 -6.45 -8.53
C LEU A 72 4.28 -7.75 -8.29
N PHE A 73 4.13 -8.56 -9.33
CA PHE A 73 3.47 -9.86 -9.29
C PHE A 73 4.42 -10.91 -9.85
N ARG A 74 5.09 -11.65 -8.97
CA ARG A 74 5.90 -12.81 -9.34
C ARG A 74 4.98 -14.01 -9.57
N LEU A 75 5.11 -14.67 -10.71
CA LEU A 75 4.34 -15.86 -11.03
C LEU A 75 4.90 -17.07 -10.27
N ASN A 76 4.03 -18.01 -9.94
CA ASN A 76 4.51 -19.32 -9.49
C ASN A 76 5.14 -20.08 -10.67
N GLN A 77 5.85 -21.18 -10.37
CA GLN A 77 6.59 -21.93 -11.39
C GLN A 77 5.70 -22.41 -12.55
N GLU A 78 4.54 -23.00 -12.25
CA GLU A 78 3.61 -23.50 -13.27
C GLU A 78 3.12 -22.38 -14.20
N GLN A 79 2.73 -21.25 -13.63
CA GLN A 79 2.28 -20.07 -14.39
C GLN A 79 3.41 -19.47 -15.22
N ALA A 80 4.62 -19.43 -14.67
CA ALA A 80 5.79 -18.89 -15.35
C ALA A 80 6.19 -19.75 -16.56
N GLU A 81 6.12 -21.07 -16.42
CA GLU A 81 6.40 -22.03 -17.50
C GLU A 81 5.36 -21.90 -18.63
N ILE A 82 4.07 -21.82 -18.29
CA ILE A 82 2.98 -21.68 -19.29
C ILE A 82 3.08 -20.36 -20.04
N GLN A 83 3.42 -19.28 -19.33
CA GLN A 83 3.42 -17.92 -19.89
C GLN A 83 4.79 -17.47 -20.42
N ALA A 84 5.82 -18.29 -20.24
CA ALA A 84 7.21 -17.96 -20.56
C ALA A 84 7.68 -16.60 -20.00
N MET A 85 7.21 -16.24 -18.80
CA MET A 85 7.55 -15.00 -18.10
C MET A 85 7.68 -15.25 -16.59
N THR A 86 8.56 -14.52 -15.90
CA THR A 86 8.77 -14.70 -14.44
C THR A 86 7.77 -13.91 -13.60
N GLY A 87 7.20 -12.86 -14.16
CA GLY A 87 6.33 -11.94 -13.44
C GLY A 87 5.94 -10.75 -14.29
N GLN A 88 5.08 -9.92 -13.71
CA GLN A 88 4.58 -8.69 -14.31
C GLN A 88 4.49 -7.61 -13.24
N PHE A 89 4.42 -6.35 -13.66
CA PHE A 89 4.22 -5.25 -12.72
C PHE A 89 3.33 -4.15 -13.27
N ILE A 90 2.74 -3.39 -12.34
CA ILE A 90 1.94 -2.21 -12.62
C ILE A 90 2.64 -1.01 -11.97
N THR A 91 2.74 0.09 -12.72
CA THR A 91 3.23 1.37 -12.22
C THR A 91 2.38 2.50 -12.75
N GLY A 92 2.32 3.62 -12.04
CA GLY A 92 1.51 4.76 -12.44
C GLY A 92 1.28 5.76 -11.33
N SER A 93 0.18 6.50 -11.44
CA SER A 93 -0.21 7.52 -10.48
C SER A 93 -1.00 6.98 -9.27
N SER A 94 -1.58 5.77 -9.38
CA SER A 94 -2.44 5.18 -8.34
C SER A 94 -1.68 4.80 -7.08
N ASN A 95 -2.03 5.42 -5.95
CA ASN A 95 -1.69 4.90 -4.62
C ASN A 95 -2.56 3.68 -4.25
N LEU A 96 -2.09 2.86 -3.30
CA LEU A 96 -2.84 1.73 -2.76
C LEU A 96 -3.92 2.21 -1.77
N THR A 97 -4.91 2.93 -2.30
CA THR A 97 -6.06 3.47 -1.55
C THR A 97 -7.34 3.18 -2.32
N ARG A 98 -8.50 3.27 -1.65
CA ARG A 98 -9.79 3.13 -2.32
C ARG A 98 -9.91 4.07 -3.52
N ALA A 99 -9.55 5.34 -3.34
CA ALA A 99 -9.58 6.32 -4.41
C ALA A 99 -8.59 6.01 -5.54
N GLY A 100 -7.38 5.52 -5.23
CA GLY A 100 -6.42 5.14 -6.28
C GLY A 100 -6.81 3.89 -7.07
N LEU A 101 -7.66 3.02 -6.50
CA LEU A 101 -8.15 1.79 -7.15
C LEU A 101 -9.51 1.97 -7.85
N SER A 102 -10.36 2.88 -7.38
CA SER A 102 -11.73 3.07 -7.90
C SER A 102 -12.02 4.48 -8.42
N GLY A 103 -11.07 5.40 -8.33
CA GLY A 103 -11.21 6.79 -8.74
C GLY A 103 -11.06 6.97 -10.26
N GLN A 104 -11.53 8.11 -10.75
CA GLN A 104 -11.26 8.54 -12.13
C GLN A 104 -10.02 9.45 -12.15
N GLU A 105 -9.29 9.43 -13.26
CA GLU A 105 -8.07 10.21 -13.57
C GLU A 105 -6.72 9.58 -13.17
N GLU A 106 -6.69 8.29 -12.82
CA GLU A 106 -5.41 7.57 -12.65
C GLU A 106 -4.87 7.05 -13.99
N PHE A 107 -3.56 7.17 -14.20
CA PHE A 107 -2.86 6.62 -15.35
C PHE A 107 -1.89 5.53 -14.88
N ASN A 108 -2.19 4.28 -15.23
CA ASN A 108 -1.38 3.12 -14.89
C ASN A 108 -0.98 2.37 -16.17
N VAL A 109 0.21 1.77 -16.14
CA VAL A 109 0.71 0.88 -17.20
C VAL A 109 1.03 -0.47 -16.58
N GLU A 110 0.55 -1.53 -17.23
CA GLU A 110 0.91 -2.91 -16.93
C GLU A 110 2.02 -3.36 -17.88
N LEU A 111 3.09 -3.94 -17.36
CA LEU A 111 4.21 -4.48 -18.12
C LEU A 111 4.38 -5.97 -17.78
N LYS A 112 4.39 -6.81 -18.84
CA LYS A 112 4.50 -8.28 -18.73
C LYS A 112 5.78 -8.83 -19.34
N ASP A 113 6.22 -8.22 -20.45
CA ASP A 113 7.24 -8.81 -21.32
C ASP A 113 8.63 -8.18 -21.16
N TYR A 114 8.77 -7.17 -20.29
CA TYR A 114 10.02 -6.43 -20.10
C TYR A 114 10.08 -5.73 -18.74
N GLY A 115 11.30 -5.54 -18.21
CA GLY A 115 11.56 -4.66 -17.06
C GLY A 115 11.26 -5.25 -15.69
N PHE A 116 10.74 -6.48 -15.62
CA PHE A 116 10.35 -7.11 -14.36
C PHE A 116 11.56 -7.30 -13.43
N THR A 117 12.67 -7.83 -13.94
CA THR A 117 13.89 -8.06 -13.16
C THR A 117 14.45 -6.77 -12.58
N GLU A 118 14.45 -5.69 -13.35
CA GLU A 118 14.91 -4.38 -12.92
C GLU A 118 14.00 -3.77 -11.85
N ALA A 119 12.68 -3.86 -12.04
CA ALA A 119 11.70 -3.37 -11.07
C ALA A 119 11.76 -4.16 -9.76
N GLU A 120 11.96 -5.48 -9.84
CA GLU A 120 12.14 -6.36 -8.69
C GLU A 120 13.44 -6.05 -7.94
N THR A 121 14.54 -5.87 -8.66
CA THR A 121 15.83 -5.48 -8.04
C THR A 121 15.69 -4.15 -7.30
N TYR A 122 15.04 -3.16 -7.91
CA TYR A 122 14.75 -1.86 -7.27
C TYR A 122 13.94 -2.02 -5.98
N PHE A 123 12.92 -2.90 -5.99
CA PHE A 123 12.13 -3.21 -4.80
C PHE A 123 13.00 -3.87 -3.71
N ASP A 124 13.77 -4.89 -4.06
CA ASP A 124 14.59 -5.64 -3.11
C ASP A 124 15.65 -4.75 -2.43
N GLU A 125 16.28 -3.82 -3.18
CA GLU A 125 17.23 -2.86 -2.62
C GLU A 125 16.61 -1.89 -1.58
N LEU A 126 15.34 -1.55 -1.75
CA LEU A 126 14.59 -0.74 -0.77
C LEU A 126 14.14 -1.60 0.41
N TRP A 127 13.72 -2.83 0.13
CA TRP A 127 13.28 -3.79 1.12
C TRP A 127 14.38 -4.12 2.14
N GLU A 128 15.59 -4.43 1.67
CA GLU A 128 16.72 -4.78 2.54
C GLU A 128 17.13 -3.64 3.49
N ARG A 129 16.87 -2.38 3.12
CA ARG A 129 17.18 -1.19 3.93
C ARG A 129 15.97 -0.67 4.74
N SER A 130 14.81 -1.30 4.60
CA SER A 130 13.59 -0.89 5.29
C SER A 130 13.50 -1.49 6.71
N ILE A 131 12.66 -0.91 7.55
CA ILE A 131 12.38 -1.38 8.93
C ILE A 131 10.98 -2.00 8.97
#